data_AF-A0A6G0W695-F1
#
_entry.id   AF-A0A6G0W695-F1
#
_cell.length_a   1.000
_cell.length_b   1.000
_cell.length_c   1.000
_cell.angle_alpha   90.00
_cell.angle_beta   90.00
_cell.angle_gamma   90.00
#
_symmetry.space_group_name_H-M   'P 1'
#
loop_
_entity.id
_entity.type
_entity.pdbx_description
1 polymer ?
#
loop_
_entity_poly.entity_id
_entity_poly.type
_entity_poly.pdbx_seq_one_letter_code
_entity_poly.pdbx_strand_id
1 'polypeptide(L)'
;MMGHVSFFSQARVSQDITKPIVATEDLAAGQTIFQEIAIVSSGFGHSFDDCGCHGDDEPVEAHVEPETLDEDDLETVSPAVVQEFDALMSYCEGHPVLSMVDIRKNLFKLLRLYELDATSLTLLLTLEINKEEASEYLEAATGLRREHPNIIPPGLSDDDVAHLIGLLNNKYCHALEEIQGSGVFIYMSLLAHSCLPNCNLTVTGNTMWLTAIRPIAANEVLTVDVADLFYRPLQERRDLLENDKIPCNCDLCSCILPDYARAFKCQDCADGIVHPLDDVFSCTKCNVKWTAEQIAAVEAQEKSLVEELDVTSLEALDASIASSLLHPYHFIFFWALDDLNSICVEEDFPDVELAKIYRRILECLNYTLPYPHDEKVQHYDHLAQTLISIGDIAGAKEAYEHAYALSCLCSGKDYDESLLYERLMKDTPTNKDEMLIAYGLDVDAVHNDDAP
;
A
#
# COMPACT_ATOMS: atom_id res chain seq x y z
N MET A 1 15.89 16.27 -16.19
CA MET A 1 16.36 17.00 -15.00
C MET A 1 15.15 17.00 -14.10
N MET A 2 15.04 15.98 -13.22
CA MET A 2 13.91 15.85 -12.29
C MET A 2 13.68 17.21 -11.62
N GLY A 3 12.45 17.73 -11.66
CA GLY A 3 12.13 18.92 -10.90
C GLY A 3 12.54 18.69 -9.45
N HIS A 4 13.31 19.59 -8.86
CA HIS A 4 13.68 19.48 -7.45
C HIS A 4 12.39 19.43 -6.62
N VAL A 5 11.98 18.24 -6.17
CA VAL A 5 10.89 18.11 -5.21
C VAL A 5 11.43 18.51 -3.84
N SER A 6 10.70 19.41 -3.20
CA SER A 6 11.06 19.94 -1.89
C SER A 6 11.07 18.83 -0.83
N PHE A 7 11.98 18.92 0.14
CA PHE A 7 11.81 18.22 1.40
C PHE A 7 10.73 18.91 2.25
N PHE A 8 10.19 18.22 3.27
CA PHE A 8 9.14 18.75 4.15
C PHE A 8 9.43 20.17 4.67
N SER A 9 10.67 20.44 5.10
CA SER A 9 11.11 21.75 5.62
C SER A 9 11.07 22.91 4.62
N GLN A 10 10.96 22.59 3.32
CA GLN A 10 10.90 23.55 2.20
C GLN A 10 9.55 23.49 1.48
N ALA A 11 8.68 22.57 1.90
CA ALA A 11 7.40 22.34 1.29
C ALA A 11 6.40 23.44 1.66
N ARG A 12 5.39 23.61 0.80
CA ARG A 12 4.34 24.62 0.95
C ARG A 12 3.22 24.11 1.87
N VAL A 13 3.63 23.67 3.05
CA VAL A 13 2.79 23.06 4.08
C VAL A 13 3.12 23.61 5.46
N SER A 14 2.20 23.50 6.39
CA SER A 14 2.44 23.86 7.79
C SER A 14 3.54 22.99 8.39
N GLN A 15 4.46 23.63 9.11
CA GLN A 15 5.63 22.97 9.69
C GLN A 15 5.42 22.57 11.17
N ASP A 16 4.25 22.89 11.75
CA ASP A 16 3.89 22.51 13.12
C ASP A 16 3.39 21.06 13.15
N ILE A 17 4.32 20.14 13.44
CA ILE A 17 4.09 18.69 13.48
C ILE A 17 3.16 18.22 14.61
N THR A 18 2.76 19.13 15.51
CA THR A 18 1.81 18.82 16.59
C THR A 18 0.34 18.94 16.14
N LYS A 19 0.12 19.32 14.89
CA LYS A 19 -1.20 19.53 14.28
C LYS A 19 -1.29 18.81 12.94
N PRO A 20 -2.51 18.55 12.43
CA PRO A 20 -2.69 18.08 11.06
C PRO A 20 -1.98 19.00 10.07
N ILE A 21 -1.25 18.39 9.13
CA ILE A 21 -0.50 19.13 8.11
C ILE A 21 -1.49 19.75 7.12
N VAL A 22 -1.39 21.07 6.91
CA VAL A 22 -2.24 21.82 5.98
C VAL A 22 -1.41 22.46 4.87
N ALA A 23 -2.01 22.67 3.70
CA ALA A 23 -1.40 23.45 2.63
C ALA A 23 -1.27 24.93 3.04
N THR A 24 -0.15 25.58 2.74
CA THR A 24 0.03 27.03 3.03
C THR A 24 -0.40 27.94 1.87
N GLU A 25 -0.60 27.35 0.70
CA GLU A 25 -1.15 27.98 -0.51
C GLU A 25 -1.93 26.94 -1.32
N ASP A 26 -2.55 27.37 -2.42
CA ASP A 26 -3.25 26.46 -3.33
C ASP A 26 -2.27 25.53 -4.05
N LEU A 27 -2.57 24.23 -4.06
CA LEU A 27 -1.79 23.19 -4.74
C LEU A 27 -2.58 22.62 -5.90
N ALA A 28 -1.91 22.35 -7.02
CA ALA A 28 -2.52 21.78 -8.21
C ALA A 28 -2.60 20.25 -8.16
N ALA A 29 -3.55 19.65 -8.88
CA ALA A 29 -3.57 18.20 -9.08
C ALA A 29 -2.32 17.73 -9.86
N GLY A 30 -1.76 16.58 -9.48
CA GLY A 30 -0.48 16.05 -9.98
C GLY A 30 0.74 16.81 -9.50
N GLN A 31 0.59 17.75 -8.56
CA GLN A 31 1.72 18.46 -7.97
C GLN A 31 2.32 17.62 -6.84
N THR A 32 3.57 17.21 -7.01
CA THR A 32 4.37 16.64 -5.92
C THR A 32 4.65 17.73 -4.88
N ILE A 33 4.19 17.50 -3.65
CA ILE A 33 4.20 18.47 -2.55
C ILE A 33 5.56 18.43 -1.86
N PHE A 34 5.96 17.24 -1.42
CA PHE A 34 7.27 17.00 -0.83
C PHE A 34 7.68 15.53 -0.91
N GLN A 35 8.98 15.30 -0.70
CA GLN A 35 9.56 13.97 -0.52
C GLN A 35 10.16 13.82 0.88
N GLU A 36 10.24 12.59 1.34
CA GLU A 36 10.94 12.19 2.57
C GLU A 36 11.75 10.93 2.28
N ILE A 37 13.03 10.96 2.64
CA ILE A 37 13.92 9.79 2.60
C ILE A 37 13.88 9.14 3.98
N ALA A 38 13.79 7.82 4.04
CA ALA A 38 13.81 7.09 5.30
C ALA A 38 15.04 7.49 6.14
N ILE A 39 14.84 7.73 7.44
CA ILE A 39 15.94 8.04 8.37
C ILE A 39 16.89 6.85 8.48
N VAL A 40 16.31 5.67 8.55
CA VAL A 40 16.97 4.36 8.42
C VAL A 40 16.04 3.45 7.64
N SER A 41 16.59 2.49 6.91
CA SER A 41 15.84 1.43 6.24
C SER A 41 16.65 0.14 6.21
N SER A 42 15.98 -1.01 6.27
CA SER A 42 16.61 -2.34 6.26
C SER A 42 15.69 -3.36 5.61
N GLY A 43 16.25 -4.33 4.90
CA GLY A 43 15.51 -5.47 4.33
C GLY A 43 15.02 -6.45 5.39
N PHE A 44 14.04 -7.29 5.03
CA PHE A 44 13.44 -8.34 5.86
C PHE A 44 14.39 -9.51 6.17
N GLY A 45 15.59 -9.51 5.58
CA GLY A 45 16.60 -10.55 5.75
C GLY A 45 16.37 -11.76 4.84
N HIS A 46 17.18 -12.80 5.04
CA HIS A 46 17.18 -14.01 4.18
C HIS A 46 15.93 -14.89 4.31
N SER A 47 14.99 -14.50 5.19
CA SER A 47 13.77 -15.27 5.47
C SER A 47 12.60 -14.92 4.55
N PHE A 48 12.74 -13.89 3.71
CA PHE A 48 11.65 -13.36 2.89
C PHE A 48 11.86 -13.50 1.37
N ASP A 49 12.95 -14.14 0.93
CA ASP A 49 13.16 -14.51 -0.48
C ASP A 49 12.17 -15.61 -0.98
N ASP A 50 11.16 -15.97 -0.18
CA ASP A 50 10.16 -17.01 -0.50
C ASP A 50 8.71 -16.58 -0.18
N CYS A 51 8.37 -15.27 -0.27
CA CYS A 51 6.97 -14.86 -0.46
C CYS A 51 6.65 -14.60 -1.94
N GLY A 52 7.22 -15.41 -2.83
CA GLY A 52 6.62 -15.68 -4.12
C GLY A 52 5.64 -16.84 -3.93
N CYS A 53 4.35 -16.57 -4.07
CA CYS A 53 3.34 -17.42 -4.70
C CYS A 53 3.79 -18.86 -5.07
N HIS A 54 4.07 -19.73 -4.10
CA HIS A 54 4.32 -21.14 -4.36
C HIS A 54 3.64 -21.97 -3.28
N GLY A 55 2.42 -22.40 -3.59
CA GLY A 55 1.66 -23.37 -2.84
C GLY A 55 2.27 -24.77 -2.91
N ASP A 56 3.42 -24.97 -2.26
CA ASP A 56 3.94 -26.31 -1.99
C ASP A 56 3.83 -26.62 -0.49
N ASP A 57 2.75 -27.32 -0.15
CA ASP A 57 2.49 -28.03 1.11
C ASP A 57 3.47 -29.21 1.31
N GLU A 58 4.78 -28.98 1.23
CA GLU A 58 5.78 -29.90 1.78
C GLU A 58 6.56 -29.21 2.92
N PRO A 59 6.75 -29.87 4.08
CA PRO A 59 7.62 -29.35 5.12
C PRO A 59 9.06 -29.50 4.63
N VAL A 60 9.51 -28.55 3.82
CA VAL A 60 10.93 -28.35 3.57
C VAL A 60 11.52 -28.00 4.94
N GLU A 61 12.47 -28.80 5.43
CA GLU A 61 13.27 -28.36 6.58
C GLU A 61 13.95 -27.06 6.14
N ALA A 62 13.39 -25.92 6.57
CA ALA A 62 13.94 -24.61 6.28
C ALA A 62 15.37 -24.61 6.81
N HIS A 63 16.33 -24.76 5.91
CA HIS A 63 17.70 -24.36 6.17
C HIS A 63 17.64 -22.83 6.30
N VAL A 64 17.29 -22.35 7.49
CA VAL A 64 17.33 -20.91 7.80
C VAL A 64 18.79 -20.53 7.71
N GLU A 65 19.17 -19.93 6.58
CA GLU A 65 20.49 -19.34 6.45
C GLU A 65 20.65 -18.31 7.55
N PRO A 66 21.77 -18.32 8.29
CA PRO A 66 21.98 -17.35 9.35
C PRO A 66 21.94 -15.95 8.75
N GLU A 67 21.19 -15.06 9.39
CA GLU A 67 21.09 -13.68 8.96
C GLU A 67 22.50 -13.03 8.91
N THR A 68 22.74 -12.20 7.90
CA THR A 68 24.02 -11.48 7.74
C THR A 68 23.80 -9.99 7.50
N LEU A 69 24.85 -9.20 7.74
CA LEU A 69 24.89 -7.79 7.31
C LEU A 69 25.38 -7.74 5.87
N ASP A 70 24.65 -7.06 4.99
CA ASP A 70 25.09 -6.74 3.64
C ASP A 70 26.08 -5.55 3.62
N GLU A 71 26.53 -5.13 2.43
CA GLU A 71 27.48 -4.03 2.31
C GLU A 71 26.92 -2.69 2.84
N ASP A 72 25.62 -2.42 2.62
CA ASP A 72 24.97 -1.18 3.05
C ASP A 72 24.74 -1.16 4.57
N ASP A 73 24.39 -2.30 5.15
CA ASP A 73 24.28 -2.53 6.57
C ASP A 73 25.62 -2.26 7.27
N LEU A 74 26.73 -2.79 6.74
CA LEU A 74 28.07 -2.63 7.33
C LEU A 74 28.53 -1.16 7.41
N GLU A 75 28.05 -0.31 6.50
CA GLU A 75 28.33 1.14 6.54
C GLU A 75 27.48 1.90 7.56
N THR A 76 26.32 1.35 7.92
CA THR A 76 25.26 2.06 8.67
C THR A 76 25.06 1.55 10.09
N VAL A 77 25.74 0.47 10.51
CA VAL A 77 25.78 0.00 11.91
C VAL A 77 27.12 0.28 12.59
N SER A 78 27.19 0.10 13.92
CA SER A 78 28.44 0.31 14.66
C SER A 78 29.39 -0.90 14.53
N PRO A 79 30.72 -0.72 14.66
CA PRO A 79 31.66 -1.85 14.65
C PRO A 79 31.39 -2.88 15.76
N ALA A 80 30.75 -2.48 16.86
CA ALA A 80 30.35 -3.39 17.91
C ALA A 80 29.17 -4.28 17.47
N VAL A 81 28.20 -3.72 16.73
CA VAL A 81 27.11 -4.50 16.10
C VAL A 81 27.68 -5.54 15.15
N VAL A 82 28.63 -5.16 14.29
CA VAL A 82 29.28 -6.11 13.36
C VAL A 82 29.96 -7.26 14.11
N GLN A 83 30.62 -6.98 15.24
CA GLN A 83 31.35 -8.00 16.01
C GLN A 83 30.44 -8.94 16.80
N GLU A 84 29.27 -8.46 17.24
CA GLU A 84 28.34 -9.20 18.10
C GLU A 84 27.06 -9.64 17.35
N PHE A 85 27.04 -9.55 16.02
CA PHE A 85 25.81 -9.68 15.21
C PHE A 85 25.04 -10.98 15.48
N ASP A 86 25.69 -12.15 15.41
CA ASP A 86 25.04 -13.45 15.67
C ASP A 86 24.39 -13.52 17.06
N ALA A 87 25.06 -12.95 18.07
CA ALA A 87 24.55 -12.93 19.44
C ALA A 87 23.37 -11.96 19.57
N LEU A 88 23.40 -10.84 18.85
CA LEU A 88 22.28 -9.90 18.77
C LEU A 88 21.05 -10.51 18.09
N MET A 89 21.23 -11.26 17.00
CA MET A 89 20.12 -11.97 16.35
C MET A 89 19.44 -12.94 17.32
N SER A 90 20.23 -13.74 18.03
CA SER A 90 19.73 -14.68 19.05
C SER A 90 19.01 -13.98 20.21
N TYR A 91 19.49 -12.81 20.65
CA TYR A 91 18.81 -12.00 21.65
C TYR A 91 17.46 -11.48 21.13
N CYS A 92 17.45 -10.90 19.93
CA CYS A 92 16.26 -10.29 19.33
C CYS A 92 15.16 -11.32 19.03
N GLU A 93 15.50 -12.54 18.60
CA GLU A 93 14.54 -13.63 18.40
C GLU A 93 13.76 -13.99 19.68
N GLY A 94 14.38 -13.80 20.84
CA GLY A 94 13.73 -14.01 22.14
C GLY A 94 12.73 -12.92 22.55
N HIS A 95 12.64 -11.82 21.81
CA HIS A 95 11.83 -10.65 22.15
C HIS A 95 10.86 -10.32 20.99
N PRO A 96 9.54 -10.52 21.14
CA PRO A 96 8.57 -10.31 20.06
C PRO A 96 8.69 -8.95 19.36
N VAL A 97 8.88 -7.87 20.13
CA VAL A 97 9.03 -6.48 19.64
C VAL A 97 10.32 -6.21 18.85
N LEU A 98 11.23 -7.19 18.75
CA LEU A 98 12.48 -7.15 17.97
C LEU A 98 12.63 -8.37 17.06
N SER A 99 11.60 -9.19 16.94
CA SER A 99 11.66 -10.48 16.23
C SER A 99 11.87 -10.31 14.73
N MET A 100 11.29 -9.25 14.15
CA MET A 100 11.43 -8.89 12.74
C MET A 100 12.84 -8.36 12.43
N VAL A 101 13.46 -8.86 11.35
CA VAL A 101 14.87 -8.60 11.03
C VAL A 101 15.14 -7.14 10.66
N ASP A 102 14.29 -6.59 9.83
CA ASP A 102 14.28 -5.19 9.42
C ASP A 102 14.16 -4.26 10.64
N ILE A 103 13.27 -4.59 11.60
CA ILE A 103 13.06 -3.82 12.83
C ILE A 103 14.33 -3.77 13.69
N ARG A 104 14.97 -4.92 13.94
CA ARG A 104 16.21 -4.95 14.75
C ARG A 104 17.40 -4.28 14.04
N LYS A 105 17.53 -4.45 12.71
CA LYS A 105 18.55 -3.73 11.92
C LYS A 105 18.31 -2.22 11.94
N ASN A 106 17.07 -1.76 11.78
CA ASN A 106 16.70 -0.35 11.89
C ASN A 106 17.02 0.22 13.28
N LEU A 107 16.79 -0.53 14.36
CA LEU A 107 17.21 -0.12 15.71
C LEU A 107 18.72 0.12 15.77
N PHE A 108 19.54 -0.82 15.28
CA PHE A 108 21.00 -0.68 15.31
C PHE A 108 21.50 0.50 14.47
N LYS A 109 20.86 0.77 13.33
CA LYS A 109 21.14 1.95 12.50
C LYS A 109 20.77 3.26 13.23
N LEU A 110 19.64 3.31 13.97
CA LEU A 110 19.28 4.46 14.80
C LEU A 110 20.30 4.71 15.92
N LEU A 111 20.75 3.65 16.60
CA LEU A 111 21.80 3.76 17.62
C LEU A 111 23.10 4.30 17.00
N ARG A 112 23.46 3.82 15.80
CA ARG A 112 24.63 4.31 15.06
C ARG A 112 24.51 5.78 14.68
N LEU A 113 23.34 6.23 14.23
CA LEU A 113 23.09 7.66 13.95
C LEU A 113 23.34 8.52 15.19
N TYR A 114 22.91 8.07 16.38
CA TYR A 114 23.19 8.78 17.63
C TYR A 114 24.68 8.83 17.98
N GLU A 115 25.43 7.75 17.75
CA GLU A 115 26.89 7.75 17.96
C GLU A 115 27.59 8.80 17.09
N LEU A 116 27.13 8.96 15.86
CA LEU A 116 27.69 9.91 14.90
C LEU A 116 27.28 11.36 15.22
N ASP A 117 26.04 11.56 15.66
CA ASP A 117 25.51 12.85 16.09
C ASP A 117 24.46 12.64 17.19
N ALA A 118 24.78 13.05 18.41
CA ALA A 118 23.91 12.92 19.58
C ALA A 118 22.59 13.73 19.46
N THR A 119 22.46 14.61 18.47
CA THR A 119 21.22 15.36 18.21
C THR A 119 20.30 14.68 17.19
N SER A 120 20.78 13.66 16.46
CA SER A 120 20.06 13.01 15.36
C SER A 120 18.71 12.42 15.76
N LEU A 121 18.58 11.89 16.97
CA LEU A 121 17.36 11.27 17.48
C LEU A 121 16.44 12.22 18.26
N THR A 122 16.80 13.50 18.38
CA THR A 122 16.08 14.47 19.24
C THR A 122 14.59 14.53 18.89
N LEU A 123 14.27 14.58 17.59
CA LEU A 123 12.89 14.64 17.13
C LEU A 123 12.15 13.31 17.37
N LEU A 124 12.78 12.18 17.02
CA LEU A 124 12.19 10.85 17.18
C LEU A 124 11.76 10.60 18.63
N LEU A 125 12.62 10.94 19.59
CA LEU A 125 12.33 10.77 21.03
C LEU A 125 11.18 11.66 21.58
N THR A 126 10.63 12.57 20.76
CA THR A 126 9.44 13.37 21.12
C THR A 126 8.14 12.84 20.55
N LEU A 127 8.19 11.86 19.65
CA LEU A 127 7.03 11.34 18.95
C LEU A 127 6.19 10.44 19.86
N GLU A 128 4.92 10.27 19.53
CA GLU A 128 4.01 9.43 20.32
C GLU A 128 4.16 7.95 19.92
N ILE A 129 4.44 7.08 20.90
CA ILE A 129 4.47 5.62 20.73
C ILE A 129 3.25 4.96 21.38
N ASN A 130 2.97 3.71 21.01
CA ASN A 130 1.96 2.90 21.69
C ASN A 130 2.39 2.68 23.14
N LYS A 131 1.58 3.11 24.10
CA LYS A 131 1.89 2.99 25.54
C LYS A 131 1.39 1.68 26.14
N GLU A 132 0.56 0.93 25.41
CA GLU A 132 0.00 -0.34 25.90
C GLU A 132 1.08 -1.43 25.98
N GLU A 133 2.08 -1.38 25.11
CA GLU A 133 3.23 -2.32 25.05
C GLU A 133 4.50 -1.76 25.68
N ALA A 134 4.43 -0.61 26.36
CA ALA A 134 5.60 0.10 26.87
C ALA A 134 6.48 -0.76 27.82
N SER A 135 5.88 -1.71 28.54
CA SER A 135 6.63 -2.65 29.39
C SER A 135 7.50 -3.61 28.58
N GLU A 136 7.02 -4.07 27.43
CA GLU A 136 7.74 -5.02 26.56
C GLU A 136 8.91 -4.31 25.89
N TYR A 137 8.70 -3.06 25.44
CA TYR A 137 9.77 -2.24 24.89
C TYR A 137 10.89 -1.99 25.92
N LEU A 138 10.51 -1.71 27.17
CA LEU A 138 11.48 -1.49 28.25
C LEU A 138 12.21 -2.78 28.66
N GLU A 139 11.52 -3.91 28.67
CA GLU A 139 12.15 -5.21 28.92
C GLU A 139 13.20 -5.53 27.85
N ALA A 140 12.87 -5.35 26.57
CA ALA A 140 13.80 -5.52 25.46
C ALA A 140 14.99 -4.53 25.53
N ALA A 141 14.74 -3.26 25.85
CA ALA A 141 15.81 -2.27 25.97
C ALA A 141 16.79 -2.59 27.12
N THR A 142 16.24 -2.93 28.30
CA THR A 142 17.06 -3.23 29.49
C THR A 142 17.82 -4.54 29.34
N GLY A 143 17.21 -5.56 28.73
CA GLY A 143 17.85 -6.83 28.40
C GLY A 143 19.01 -6.63 27.41
N LEU A 144 18.77 -5.87 26.33
CA LEU A 144 19.77 -5.54 25.33
C LEU A 144 20.98 -4.86 25.97
N ARG A 145 20.78 -3.88 26.85
CA ARG A 145 21.89 -3.21 27.55
C ARG A 145 22.67 -4.16 28.46
N ARG A 146 21.96 -5.04 29.16
CA ARG A 146 22.57 -5.98 30.11
C ARG A 146 23.47 -7.00 29.42
N GLU A 147 23.03 -7.49 28.27
CA GLU A 147 23.70 -8.58 27.54
C GLU A 147 24.70 -8.05 26.51
N HIS A 148 24.41 -6.89 25.91
CA HIS A 148 25.21 -6.25 24.87
C HIS A 148 25.52 -4.76 25.19
N PRO A 149 26.23 -4.47 26.29
CA PRO A 149 26.41 -3.11 26.80
C PRO A 149 27.17 -2.18 25.84
N ASN A 150 27.94 -2.73 24.89
CA ASN A 150 28.73 -1.96 23.94
C ASN A 150 27.93 -1.48 22.71
N ILE A 151 26.72 -2.01 22.51
CA ILE A 151 25.87 -1.70 21.35
C ILE A 151 25.08 -0.41 21.58
N ILE A 152 24.68 -0.15 22.83
CA ILE A 152 23.88 1.03 23.15
C ILE A 152 24.81 2.20 23.51
N PRO A 153 24.72 3.33 22.80
CA PRO A 153 25.49 4.52 23.11
C PRO A 153 25.27 4.98 24.56
N PRO A 154 26.32 5.40 25.29
CA PRO A 154 26.21 5.75 26.71
C PRO A 154 25.36 6.99 27.00
N GLY A 155 25.05 7.78 25.97
CA GLY A 155 24.17 8.96 26.07
C GLY A 155 22.68 8.65 26.01
N LEU A 156 22.30 7.42 25.62
CA LEU A 156 20.91 6.96 25.59
C LEU A 156 20.60 6.17 26.86
N SER A 157 19.47 6.47 27.51
CA SER A 157 18.93 5.70 28.63
C SER A 157 18.17 4.46 28.16
N ASP A 158 17.76 3.58 29.08
CA ASP A 158 16.90 2.44 28.75
C ASP A 158 15.53 2.91 28.25
N ASP A 159 14.99 4.01 28.82
CA ASP A 159 13.74 4.61 28.38
C ASP A 159 13.86 5.17 26.95
N ASP A 160 14.99 5.77 26.59
CA ASP A 160 15.22 6.25 25.22
C ASP A 160 15.25 5.09 24.23
N VAL A 161 15.95 3.99 24.55
CA VAL A 161 15.99 2.81 23.67
C VAL A 161 14.63 2.14 23.58
N ALA A 162 13.91 2.00 24.69
CA ALA A 162 12.53 1.49 24.69
C ALA A 162 11.62 2.36 23.81
N HIS A 163 11.83 3.67 23.82
CA HIS A 163 11.09 4.58 22.96
C HIS A 163 11.39 4.34 21.48
N LEU A 164 12.66 4.13 21.10
CA LEU A 164 13.03 3.79 19.71
C LEU A 164 12.42 2.44 19.28
N ILE A 165 12.40 1.43 20.15
CA ILE A 165 11.72 0.15 19.87
C ILE A 165 10.23 0.38 19.63
N GLY A 166 9.57 1.19 20.48
CA GLY A 166 8.16 1.52 20.32
C GLY A 166 7.85 2.36 19.08
N LEU A 167 8.81 3.14 18.55
CA LEU A 167 8.67 3.84 17.27
C LEU A 167 8.69 2.88 16.09
N LEU A 168 9.61 1.91 16.13
CA LEU A 168 9.79 0.92 15.06
C LEU A 168 8.61 -0.06 14.96
N ASN A 169 7.92 -0.34 16.06
CA ASN A 169 6.74 -1.21 16.08
C ASN A 169 5.42 -0.43 15.93
N ASN A 170 5.45 0.77 15.35
CA ASN A 170 4.29 1.64 15.23
C ASN A 170 4.32 2.38 13.89
N LYS A 171 3.37 3.28 13.65
CA LYS A 171 3.11 3.97 12.38
C LYS A 171 4.27 4.77 11.76
N TYR A 172 5.45 4.84 12.40
CA TYR A 172 6.63 5.53 11.86
C TYR A 172 7.53 4.61 11.04
N CYS A 173 7.38 3.30 11.17
CA CYS A 173 8.10 2.31 10.37
C CYS A 173 7.16 1.76 9.30
N HIS A 174 7.45 2.05 8.04
CA HIS A 174 6.63 1.64 6.90
C HIS A 174 7.31 0.55 6.11
N ALA A 175 6.52 -0.40 5.60
CA ALA A 175 7.00 -1.37 4.63
C ALA A 175 7.45 -0.67 3.35
N LEU A 176 8.51 -1.20 2.73
CA LEU A 176 9.12 -0.70 1.51
C LEU A 176 9.35 -1.90 0.58
N GLU A 177 8.49 -2.04 -0.43
CA GLU A 177 8.45 -3.21 -1.31
C GLU A 177 9.73 -3.38 -2.14
N GLU A 178 10.25 -2.30 -2.75
CA GLU A 178 11.43 -2.35 -3.63
C GLU A 178 12.71 -2.83 -2.93
N ILE A 179 12.83 -2.59 -1.62
CA ILE A 179 13.96 -3.08 -0.81
C ILE A 179 13.58 -4.29 0.04
N GLN A 180 12.35 -4.81 -0.14
CA GLN A 180 11.75 -5.87 0.65
C GLN A 180 12.05 -5.69 2.14
N GLY A 181 11.60 -4.57 2.71
CA GLY A 181 12.02 -4.17 4.05
C GLY A 181 11.11 -3.15 4.69
N SER A 182 11.65 -2.42 5.66
CA SER A 182 10.97 -1.27 6.26
C SER A 182 11.90 -0.09 6.47
N GLY A 183 11.31 1.10 6.55
CA GLY A 183 12.03 2.35 6.80
C GLY A 183 11.28 3.31 7.71
N VAL A 184 12.04 4.17 8.40
CA VAL A 184 11.48 5.15 9.36
C VAL A 184 11.20 6.49 8.68
N PHE A 185 9.94 6.90 8.68
CA PHE A 185 9.46 8.18 8.16
C PHE A 185 8.72 8.94 9.26
N ILE A 186 8.98 10.24 9.39
CA ILE A 186 8.31 11.08 10.38
C ILE A 186 7.14 11.79 9.72
N TYR A 187 7.40 12.53 8.65
CA TYR A 187 6.43 13.48 8.11
C TYR A 187 5.31 12.77 7.35
N MET A 188 5.60 11.69 6.63
CA MET A 188 4.57 10.86 6.00
C MET A 188 3.63 10.23 7.04
N SER A 189 4.16 9.82 8.20
CA SER A 189 3.37 9.24 9.31
C SER A 189 2.51 10.24 10.11
N LEU A 190 2.67 11.53 9.83
CA LEU A 190 1.86 12.59 10.44
C LEU A 190 0.66 13.01 9.57
N LEU A 191 0.58 12.50 8.34
CA LEU A 191 -0.54 12.79 7.44
C LEU A 191 -1.84 12.23 8.02
N ALA A 192 -2.92 12.99 7.84
CA ALA A 192 -4.23 12.57 8.33
C ALA A 192 -4.84 11.53 7.38
N HIS A 193 -5.56 10.58 7.95
CA HIS A 193 -6.31 9.61 7.15
C HIS A 193 -7.56 10.25 6.53
N SER A 194 -7.91 9.84 5.31
CA SER A 194 -9.25 9.99 4.72
C SER A 194 -9.47 8.89 3.69
N CYS A 195 -10.60 8.18 3.75
CA CYS A 195 -11.01 7.23 2.70
C CYS A 195 -11.38 7.94 1.36
N LEU A 196 -11.46 9.27 1.38
CA LEU A 196 -11.49 10.14 0.20
C LEU A 196 -10.27 11.06 0.28
N PRO A 197 -9.07 10.55 -0.02
CA PRO A 197 -7.85 11.30 0.16
C PRO A 197 -7.76 12.46 -0.84
N ASN A 198 -6.93 13.46 -0.53
CA ASN A 198 -6.56 14.51 -1.48
C ASN A 198 -5.11 14.43 -1.92
N CYS A 199 -4.34 13.54 -1.32
CA CYS A 199 -2.97 13.20 -1.70
C CYS A 199 -2.82 11.69 -1.90
N ASN A 200 -1.79 11.31 -2.65
CA ASN A 200 -1.34 9.94 -2.82
C ASN A 200 0.12 9.83 -2.37
N LEU A 201 0.48 8.69 -1.79
CA LEU A 201 1.86 8.34 -1.46
C LEU A 201 2.41 7.44 -2.56
N THR A 202 3.63 7.71 -2.98
CA THR A 202 4.39 6.84 -3.90
C THR A 202 5.76 6.60 -3.32
N VAL A 203 6.30 5.41 -3.52
CA VAL A 203 7.54 4.95 -2.90
C VAL A 203 8.50 4.52 -4.01
N THR A 204 9.74 4.97 -3.94
CA THR A 204 10.84 4.48 -4.78
C THR A 204 12.06 4.25 -3.90
N GLY A 205 12.55 3.02 -3.86
CA GLY A 205 13.55 2.55 -2.91
C GLY A 205 13.16 2.89 -1.47
N ASN A 206 13.90 3.82 -0.87
CA ASN A 206 13.67 4.29 0.50
C ASN A 206 13.11 5.73 0.57
N THR A 207 12.59 6.25 -0.54
CA THR A 207 12.04 7.61 -0.63
C THR A 207 10.55 7.57 -0.86
N MET A 208 9.80 8.26 0.00
CA MET A 208 8.37 8.49 -0.17
C MET A 208 8.11 9.88 -0.77
N TRP A 209 7.12 9.97 -1.65
CA TRP A 209 6.69 11.19 -2.31
C TRP A 209 5.21 11.41 -2.06
N LEU A 210 4.85 12.62 -1.61
CA LEU A 210 3.47 13.02 -1.44
C LEU A 210 3.02 13.88 -2.62
N THR A 211 1.97 13.46 -3.31
CA THR A 211 1.44 14.17 -4.48
C THR A 211 -0.03 14.51 -4.29
N ALA A 212 -0.44 15.73 -4.62
CA ALA A 212 -1.84 16.13 -4.60
C ALA A 212 -2.59 15.48 -5.78
N ILE A 213 -3.61 14.65 -5.54
CA ILE A 213 -4.39 13.98 -6.59
C ILE A 213 -5.58 14.81 -7.10
N ARG A 214 -5.86 15.91 -6.43
CA ARG A 214 -6.84 16.93 -6.82
C ARG A 214 -6.36 18.32 -6.39
N PRO A 215 -6.99 19.42 -6.84
CA PRO A 215 -6.70 20.73 -6.29
C PRO A 215 -6.92 20.75 -4.77
N ILE A 216 -5.99 21.34 -4.02
CA ILE A 216 -6.03 21.52 -2.56
C ILE A 216 -5.96 23.01 -2.28
N ALA A 217 -6.92 23.54 -1.53
CA ALA A 217 -6.94 24.97 -1.20
C ALA A 217 -5.97 25.30 -0.05
N ALA A 218 -5.51 26.55 0.01
CA ALA A 218 -4.77 27.04 1.17
C ALA A 218 -5.55 26.81 2.48
N ASN A 219 -4.85 26.29 3.49
CA ASN A 219 -5.36 25.84 4.81
C ASN A 219 -6.21 24.57 4.80
N GLU A 220 -6.33 23.88 3.67
CA GLU A 220 -6.92 22.54 3.64
C GLU A 220 -5.93 21.51 4.19
N VAL A 221 -6.44 20.53 4.96
CA VAL A 221 -5.64 19.43 5.53
C VAL A 221 -5.24 18.47 4.42
N LEU A 222 -3.98 18.04 4.44
CA LEU A 222 -3.47 17.00 3.55
C LEU A 222 -3.87 15.64 4.11
N THR A 223 -4.53 14.84 3.28
CA THR A 223 -5.04 13.53 3.66
C THR A 223 -4.64 12.45 2.66
N VAL A 224 -4.33 11.26 3.18
CA VAL A 224 -4.00 10.05 2.42
C VAL A 224 -4.82 8.87 2.98
N ASP A 225 -4.93 7.78 2.23
CA ASP A 225 -5.46 6.53 2.77
C ASP A 225 -4.35 5.74 3.47
N VAL A 226 -4.03 6.11 4.72
CA VAL A 226 -2.92 5.47 5.48
C VAL A 226 -3.16 3.99 5.80
N ALA A 227 -4.39 3.49 5.64
CA ALA A 227 -4.80 2.17 6.09
C ALA A 227 -5.25 1.27 4.92
N ASP A 228 -5.00 1.71 3.68
CA ASP A 228 -5.30 0.98 2.46
C ASP A 228 -6.74 0.43 2.41
N LEU A 229 -7.70 1.32 2.64
CA LEU A 229 -9.12 0.98 2.81
C LEU A 229 -9.93 1.10 1.51
N PHE A 230 -9.27 1.10 0.35
CA PHE A 230 -9.96 1.18 -0.93
C PHE A 230 -10.90 -0.01 -1.12
N TYR A 231 -12.04 0.22 -1.79
CA TYR A 231 -13.07 -0.79 -2.02
C TYR A 231 -13.66 -1.48 -0.77
N ARG A 232 -13.35 -1.02 0.45
CA ARG A 232 -13.92 -1.57 1.69
C ARG A 232 -15.29 -0.94 2.01
N PRO A 233 -16.32 -1.74 2.35
CA PRO A 233 -17.61 -1.21 2.78
C PRO A 233 -17.49 -0.43 4.10
N LEU A 234 -18.45 0.43 4.37
CA LEU A 234 -18.44 1.38 5.50
C LEU A 234 -18.16 0.74 6.86
N GLN A 235 -18.80 -0.40 7.15
CA GLN A 235 -18.66 -1.05 8.46
C GLN A 235 -17.23 -1.56 8.66
N GLU A 236 -16.68 -2.25 7.67
CA GLU A 236 -15.31 -2.77 7.69
C GLU A 236 -14.28 -1.64 7.83
N ARG A 237 -14.47 -0.52 7.10
CA ARG A 237 -13.61 0.67 7.26
C ARG A 237 -13.64 1.22 8.69
N ARG A 238 -14.82 1.32 9.31
CA ARG A 238 -14.95 1.82 10.68
C ARG A 238 -14.28 0.89 11.68
N ASP A 239 -14.47 -0.42 11.53
CA ASP A 239 -13.91 -1.42 12.45
C ASP A 239 -12.37 -1.43 12.38
N LEU A 240 -11.79 -1.41 11.18
CA LEU A 240 -10.33 -1.35 10.98
C LEU A 240 -9.73 -0.06 11.56
N LEU A 241 -10.34 1.10 11.24
CA LEU A 241 -9.88 2.39 11.75
C LEU A 241 -10.00 2.50 13.28
N GLU A 242 -11.05 1.93 13.88
CA GLU A 242 -11.23 1.91 15.33
C GLU A 242 -10.17 1.03 16.02
N ASN A 243 -9.88 -0.15 15.46
CA ASN A 243 -8.84 -1.05 15.96
C ASN A 243 -7.46 -0.38 15.96
N ASP A 244 -7.13 0.33 14.88
CA ASP A 244 -5.84 1.01 14.73
C ASP A 244 -5.83 2.43 15.35
N LYS A 245 -6.95 2.84 15.97
CA LYS A 245 -7.14 4.16 16.61
C LYS A 245 -6.88 5.32 15.65
N ILE A 246 -7.23 5.14 14.38
CA ILE A 246 -7.08 6.13 13.31
C ILE A 246 -8.39 6.93 13.16
N PRO A 247 -8.42 8.24 13.49
CA PRO A 247 -9.64 9.02 13.38
C PRO A 247 -9.99 9.34 11.92
N CYS A 248 -11.23 9.05 11.50
CA CYS A 248 -11.75 9.42 10.19
C CYS A 248 -13.15 10.05 10.27
N ASN A 249 -13.29 11.23 9.69
CA ASN A 249 -14.58 11.95 9.57
C ASN A 249 -14.85 12.37 8.11
N CYS A 250 -14.34 11.61 7.15
CA CYS A 250 -14.58 11.90 5.73
C CYS A 250 -16.05 11.65 5.37
N ASP A 251 -16.50 12.21 4.23
CA ASP A 251 -17.89 12.12 3.79
C ASP A 251 -18.40 10.67 3.64
N LEU A 252 -17.52 9.72 3.33
CA LEU A 252 -17.88 8.29 3.32
C LEU A 252 -18.08 7.75 4.73
N CYS A 253 -17.15 7.97 5.65
CA CYS A 253 -17.23 7.45 7.03
C CYS A 253 -18.33 8.14 7.86
N SER A 254 -18.68 9.38 7.52
CA SER A 254 -19.74 10.14 8.17
C SER A 254 -21.11 9.99 7.50
N CYS A 255 -21.27 9.05 6.56
CA CYS A 255 -22.53 8.80 5.84
C CYS A 255 -23.11 10.05 5.14
N ILE A 256 -22.25 10.94 4.63
CA ILE A 256 -22.66 12.08 3.78
C ILE A 256 -22.76 11.61 2.32
N LEU A 257 -21.85 10.71 1.91
CA LEU A 257 -21.86 10.05 0.60
C LEU A 257 -22.29 8.59 0.73
N PRO A 258 -22.95 8.03 -0.32
CA PRO A 258 -23.33 6.63 -0.33
C PRO A 258 -22.12 5.69 -0.30
N ASP A 259 -22.33 4.48 0.23
CA ASP A 259 -21.34 3.42 0.18
C ASP A 259 -21.31 2.78 -1.22
N TYR A 260 -20.41 3.28 -2.07
CA TYR A 260 -20.28 2.83 -3.45
C TYR A 260 -19.81 1.38 -3.57
N ALA A 261 -19.04 0.88 -2.59
CA ALA A 261 -18.54 -0.49 -2.55
C ALA A 261 -19.60 -1.50 -2.12
N ARG A 262 -20.69 -1.06 -1.46
CA ARG A 262 -21.79 -1.94 -1.03
C ARG A 262 -23.01 -1.79 -1.94
N ALA A 263 -22.85 -2.17 -3.21
CA ALA A 263 -23.82 -1.92 -4.28
C ALA A 263 -24.83 -3.06 -4.50
N PHE A 264 -26.13 -2.78 -4.61
CA PHE A 264 -27.18 -3.77 -4.87
C PHE A 264 -27.96 -3.50 -6.15
N LYS A 265 -28.54 -4.55 -6.76
CA LYS A 265 -29.44 -4.42 -7.91
C LYS A 265 -30.81 -3.93 -7.44
N CYS A 266 -31.37 -2.94 -8.13
CA CYS A 266 -32.72 -2.45 -7.85
C CYS A 266 -33.76 -3.55 -8.10
N GLN A 267 -34.65 -3.76 -7.13
CA GLN A 267 -35.77 -4.72 -7.25
C GLN A 267 -37.00 -4.10 -7.95
N ASP A 268 -37.01 -2.78 -8.13
CA ASP A 268 -38.16 -2.00 -8.65
C ASP A 268 -37.96 -1.49 -10.08
N CYS A 269 -36.74 -1.56 -10.62
CA CYS A 269 -36.47 -1.19 -12.01
C CYS A 269 -35.27 -1.96 -12.58
N ALA A 270 -35.27 -2.17 -13.89
CA ALA A 270 -34.15 -2.78 -14.59
C ALA A 270 -32.92 -1.85 -14.58
N ASP A 271 -31.75 -2.44 -14.35
CA ASP A 271 -30.43 -1.79 -14.35
C ASP A 271 -30.30 -0.62 -13.35
N GLY A 272 -31.16 -0.58 -12.32
CA GLY A 272 -31.01 0.36 -11.21
C GLY A 272 -29.96 -0.15 -10.22
N ILE A 273 -29.17 0.76 -9.65
CA ILE A 273 -28.18 0.46 -8.61
C ILE A 273 -28.64 1.10 -7.31
N VAL A 274 -28.51 0.40 -6.19
CA VAL A 274 -28.82 0.88 -4.86
C VAL A 274 -27.54 0.89 -4.04
N HIS A 275 -27.23 2.04 -3.45
CA HIS A 275 -26.15 2.19 -2.47
C HIS A 275 -26.75 2.56 -1.12
N PRO A 276 -26.34 1.92 -0.03
CA PRO A 276 -26.66 2.35 1.31
C PRO A 276 -26.12 3.75 1.56
N LEU A 277 -26.95 4.60 2.15
CA LEU A 277 -26.54 5.83 2.80
C LEU A 277 -27.09 5.76 4.22
N ASP A 278 -26.26 5.31 5.17
CA ASP A 278 -26.73 4.92 6.50
C ASP A 278 -27.84 3.84 6.38
N ASP A 279 -28.96 4.00 7.06
CA ASP A 279 -30.11 3.07 6.98
C ASP A 279 -30.97 3.26 5.71
N VAL A 280 -30.60 4.16 4.80
CA VAL A 280 -31.41 4.50 3.61
C VAL A 280 -30.88 3.82 2.36
N PHE A 281 -31.67 2.89 1.84
CA PHE A 281 -31.41 2.19 0.58
C PHE A 281 -32.31 2.78 -0.50
N SER A 282 -31.73 3.51 -1.45
CA SER A 282 -32.47 4.12 -2.55
C SER A 282 -31.81 3.93 -3.90
N CYS A 283 -32.61 3.58 -4.90
CA CYS A 283 -32.11 3.38 -6.25
C CYS A 283 -31.71 4.71 -6.91
N THR A 284 -30.50 4.76 -7.47
CA THR A 284 -29.95 5.92 -8.18
C THR A 284 -30.71 6.28 -9.46
N LYS A 285 -31.50 5.34 -10.00
CA LYS A 285 -32.24 5.48 -11.26
C LYS A 285 -33.73 5.81 -11.04
N CYS A 286 -34.45 4.96 -10.33
CA CYS A 286 -35.90 5.14 -10.11
C CYS A 286 -36.23 5.90 -8.82
N ASN A 287 -35.25 6.17 -7.96
CA ASN A 287 -35.39 6.86 -6.67
C ASN A 287 -36.36 6.19 -5.68
N VAL A 288 -36.74 4.93 -5.94
CA VAL A 288 -37.52 4.13 -4.99
C VAL A 288 -36.64 3.84 -3.78
N LYS A 289 -37.20 4.09 -2.60
CA LYS A 289 -36.62 3.70 -1.31
C LYS A 289 -37.12 2.31 -0.95
N TRP A 290 -36.20 1.45 -0.55
CA TRP A 290 -36.51 0.08 -0.20
C TRP A 290 -37.21 -0.07 1.15
N THR A 291 -38.06 -1.08 1.25
CA THR A 291 -38.71 -1.48 2.51
C THR A 291 -37.74 -2.28 3.38
N ALA A 292 -38.06 -2.41 4.67
CA ALA A 292 -37.27 -3.21 5.60
C ALA A 292 -37.14 -4.67 5.15
N GLU A 293 -38.17 -5.22 4.49
CA GLU A 293 -38.13 -6.59 3.95
C GLU A 293 -37.17 -6.70 2.76
N GLN A 294 -37.12 -5.71 1.88
CA GLN A 294 -36.18 -5.68 0.76
C GLN A 294 -34.73 -5.57 1.27
N ILE A 295 -34.49 -4.72 2.27
CA ILE A 295 -33.18 -4.55 2.93
C ILE A 295 -32.77 -5.87 3.59
N ALA A 296 -33.63 -6.45 4.43
CA ALA A 296 -33.32 -7.71 5.12
C ALA A 296 -33.04 -8.87 4.14
N ALA A 297 -33.69 -8.89 2.97
CA ALA A 297 -33.44 -9.91 1.96
C ALA A 297 -32.04 -9.78 1.33
N VAL A 298 -31.59 -8.55 1.00
CA VAL A 298 -30.24 -8.36 0.43
C VAL A 298 -29.15 -8.57 1.47
N GLU A 299 -29.36 -8.16 2.73
CA GLU A 299 -28.39 -8.37 3.81
C GLU A 299 -28.24 -9.85 4.16
N ALA A 300 -29.34 -10.61 4.14
CA ALA A 300 -29.29 -12.05 4.33
C ALA A 300 -28.50 -12.75 3.22
N GLN A 301 -28.67 -12.33 1.96
CA GLN A 301 -27.91 -12.87 0.85
C GLN A 301 -26.44 -12.43 0.87
N GLU A 302 -26.16 -11.17 1.20
CA GLU A 302 -24.80 -10.65 1.38
C GLU A 302 -24.04 -11.52 2.37
N LYS A 303 -24.62 -11.79 3.55
CA LYS A 303 -24.02 -12.66 4.56
C LYS A 303 -23.76 -14.09 4.05
N SER A 304 -24.72 -14.68 3.34
CA SER A 304 -24.58 -16.02 2.76
C SER A 304 -23.47 -16.06 1.70
N LEU A 305 -23.37 -15.03 0.84
CA LEU A 305 -22.33 -14.97 -0.18
C LEU A 305 -20.92 -14.80 0.39
N VAL A 306 -20.74 -14.06 1.50
CA VAL A 306 -19.43 -13.98 2.17
C VAL A 306 -18.95 -15.38 2.60
N GLU A 307 -19.85 -16.27 2.99
CA GLU A 307 -19.50 -17.62 3.48
C GLU A 307 -19.42 -18.67 2.36
N GLU A 308 -20.18 -18.49 1.26
CA GLU A 308 -20.41 -19.54 0.25
C GLU A 308 -19.79 -19.24 -1.13
N LEU A 309 -19.41 -17.99 -1.42
CA LEU A 309 -18.88 -17.64 -2.73
C LEU A 309 -17.46 -18.21 -2.89
N ASP A 310 -17.34 -19.16 -3.81
CA ASP A 310 -16.08 -19.76 -4.24
C ASP A 310 -16.15 -19.91 -5.76
N VAL A 311 -15.36 -19.11 -6.48
CA VAL A 311 -15.36 -19.04 -7.94
C VAL A 311 -13.94 -19.08 -8.47
N THR A 312 -13.73 -19.90 -9.50
CA THR A 312 -12.41 -20.12 -10.14
C THR A 312 -12.41 -19.72 -11.61
N SER A 313 -13.47 -19.07 -12.09
CA SER A 313 -13.54 -18.52 -13.44
C SER A 313 -14.49 -17.33 -13.54
N LEU A 314 -14.29 -16.50 -14.56
CA LEU A 314 -15.17 -15.37 -14.85
C LEU A 314 -16.61 -15.80 -15.12
N GLU A 315 -16.82 -16.92 -15.81
CA GLU A 315 -18.17 -17.43 -16.09
C GLU A 315 -18.90 -17.86 -14.82
N ALA A 316 -18.17 -18.47 -13.87
CA ALA A 316 -18.72 -18.85 -12.58
C ALA A 316 -19.09 -17.59 -11.76
N LEU A 317 -18.20 -16.60 -11.74
CA LEU A 317 -18.47 -15.31 -11.09
C LEU A 317 -19.68 -14.61 -11.74
N ASP A 318 -19.77 -14.55 -13.05
CA ASP A 318 -20.89 -13.96 -13.78
C ASP A 318 -22.22 -14.68 -13.49
N ALA A 319 -22.21 -16.02 -13.39
CA ALA A 319 -23.39 -16.79 -13.01
C ALA A 319 -23.83 -16.48 -11.56
N SER A 320 -22.88 -16.41 -10.63
CA SER A 320 -23.12 -16.01 -9.24
C SER A 320 -23.70 -14.59 -9.16
N ILE A 321 -23.09 -13.64 -9.86
CA ILE A 321 -23.59 -12.27 -9.97
C ILE A 321 -24.99 -12.28 -10.55
N ALA A 322 -25.25 -12.95 -11.67
CA ALA A 322 -26.54 -12.95 -12.35
C ALA A 322 -27.68 -13.46 -11.46
N SER A 323 -27.42 -14.48 -10.64
CA SER A 323 -28.38 -15.06 -9.70
C SER A 323 -28.54 -14.27 -8.38
N SER A 324 -27.66 -13.30 -8.12
CA SER A 324 -27.64 -12.50 -6.89
C SER A 324 -28.48 -11.22 -6.98
N LEU A 325 -28.94 -10.73 -5.82
CA LEU A 325 -29.50 -9.38 -5.62
C LEU A 325 -28.40 -8.31 -5.49
N LEU A 326 -27.15 -8.72 -5.25
CA LEU A 326 -26.01 -7.81 -5.17
C LEU A 326 -25.61 -7.35 -6.59
N HIS A 327 -25.16 -6.11 -6.72
CA HIS A 327 -24.67 -5.56 -7.97
C HIS A 327 -23.25 -6.04 -8.25
N PRO A 328 -22.79 -6.15 -9.50
CA PRO A 328 -21.39 -6.46 -9.80
C PRO A 328 -20.32 -5.55 -9.18
N TYR A 329 -20.69 -4.37 -8.68
CA TYR A 329 -19.79 -3.43 -7.99
C TYR A 329 -19.76 -3.62 -6.47
N HIS A 330 -20.39 -4.70 -5.99
CA HIS A 330 -20.39 -5.03 -4.57
C HIS A 330 -19.01 -5.60 -4.18
N PHE A 331 -18.48 -5.19 -3.03
CA PHE A 331 -17.13 -5.53 -2.57
C PHE A 331 -16.86 -7.04 -2.60
N ILE A 332 -17.83 -7.87 -2.21
CA ILE A 332 -17.74 -9.35 -2.30
C ILE A 332 -17.33 -9.83 -3.70
N PHE A 333 -17.94 -9.28 -4.75
CA PHE A 333 -17.61 -9.69 -6.13
C PHE A 333 -16.35 -9.04 -6.65
N PHE A 334 -15.99 -7.86 -6.15
CA PHE A 334 -14.71 -7.24 -6.48
C PHE A 334 -13.55 -8.04 -5.91
N TRP A 335 -13.59 -8.40 -4.62
CA TRP A 335 -12.53 -9.19 -4.01
C TRP A 335 -12.45 -10.61 -4.57
N ALA A 336 -13.59 -11.24 -4.89
CA ALA A 336 -13.58 -12.52 -5.62
C ALA A 336 -12.99 -12.40 -7.04
N LEU A 337 -13.13 -11.24 -7.69
CA LEU A 337 -12.51 -10.96 -8.99
C LEU A 337 -11.01 -10.70 -8.86
N ASP A 338 -10.59 -10.04 -7.78
CA ASP A 338 -9.19 -9.78 -7.45
C ASP A 338 -8.45 -11.07 -7.10
N ASP A 339 -9.03 -11.93 -6.25
CA ASP A 339 -8.52 -13.27 -5.96
C ASP A 339 -8.40 -14.11 -7.25
N LEU A 340 -9.42 -14.06 -8.11
CA LEU A 340 -9.38 -14.74 -9.41
C LEU A 340 -8.26 -14.18 -10.31
N ASN A 341 -8.03 -12.87 -10.29
CA ASN A 341 -6.94 -12.24 -11.05
C ASN A 341 -5.59 -12.79 -10.59
N SER A 342 -5.35 -12.82 -9.28
CA SER A 342 -4.12 -13.36 -8.69
C SER A 342 -3.89 -14.81 -9.09
N ILE A 343 -4.92 -15.67 -8.96
CA ILE A 343 -4.85 -17.08 -9.39
C ILE A 343 -4.54 -17.19 -10.89
N CYS A 344 -5.20 -16.40 -11.74
CA CYS A 344 -4.98 -16.45 -13.18
C CYS A 344 -3.57 -15.99 -13.58
N VAL A 345 -2.98 -15.04 -12.86
CA VAL A 345 -1.60 -14.59 -13.08
C VAL A 345 -0.62 -15.68 -12.64
N GLU A 346 -0.82 -16.27 -11.46
CA GLU A 346 0.05 -17.33 -10.92
C GLU A 346 0.02 -18.62 -11.77
N GLU A 347 -1.16 -19.00 -12.28
CA GLU A 347 -1.33 -20.20 -13.11
C GLU A 347 -1.09 -19.96 -14.62
N ASP A 348 -0.56 -18.79 -15.02
CA ASP A 348 -0.27 -18.40 -16.41
C ASP A 348 -1.45 -18.61 -17.36
N PHE A 349 -2.62 -18.10 -16.98
CA PHE A 349 -3.82 -18.18 -17.79
C PHE A 349 -3.65 -17.41 -19.11
N PRO A 350 -4.39 -17.79 -20.18
CA PRO A 350 -4.28 -17.08 -21.45
C PRO A 350 -4.57 -15.59 -21.32
N ASP A 351 -3.71 -14.75 -21.90
CA ASP A 351 -3.82 -13.28 -21.90
C ASP A 351 -5.21 -12.76 -22.34
N VAL A 352 -5.92 -13.51 -23.20
CA VAL A 352 -7.29 -13.14 -23.62
C VAL A 352 -8.26 -13.11 -22.44
N GLU A 353 -8.10 -14.03 -21.48
CA GLU A 353 -8.92 -14.09 -20.26
C GLU A 353 -8.46 -13.03 -19.24
N LEU A 354 -7.16 -12.88 -19.01
CA LEU A 354 -6.59 -11.82 -18.17
C LEU A 354 -7.06 -10.42 -18.63
N ALA A 355 -7.09 -10.16 -19.94
CA ALA A 355 -7.57 -8.90 -20.48
C ALA A 355 -9.07 -8.65 -20.23
N LYS A 356 -9.88 -9.68 -19.99
CA LYS A 356 -11.28 -9.51 -19.56
C LYS A 356 -11.34 -9.19 -18.06
N ILE A 357 -10.53 -9.87 -17.26
CA ILE A 357 -10.43 -9.66 -15.81
C ILE A 357 -10.00 -8.22 -15.53
N TYR A 358 -8.89 -7.76 -16.10
CA TYR A 358 -8.41 -6.38 -15.88
C TYR A 358 -9.42 -5.31 -16.32
N ARG A 359 -10.10 -5.51 -17.46
CA ARG A 359 -11.18 -4.60 -17.87
C ARG A 359 -12.30 -4.55 -16.83
N ARG A 360 -12.67 -5.69 -16.26
CA ARG A 360 -13.73 -5.78 -15.25
C ARG A 360 -13.31 -5.14 -13.92
N ILE A 361 -12.07 -5.35 -13.49
CA ILE A 361 -11.49 -4.69 -12.32
C ILE A 361 -11.51 -3.17 -12.52
N LEU A 362 -11.03 -2.69 -13.67
CA LEU A 362 -11.03 -1.25 -14.00
C LEU A 362 -12.46 -0.67 -14.07
N GLU A 363 -13.45 -1.40 -14.59
CA GLU A 363 -14.86 -0.98 -14.53
C GLU A 363 -15.33 -0.78 -13.08
N CYS A 364 -15.00 -1.73 -12.19
CA CYS A 364 -15.31 -1.66 -10.77
C CYS A 364 -14.60 -0.48 -10.09
N LEU A 365 -13.29 -0.33 -10.27
CA LEU A 365 -12.49 0.74 -9.66
C LEU A 365 -12.90 2.13 -10.15
N ASN A 366 -13.17 2.28 -11.45
CA ASN A 366 -13.60 3.56 -12.01
C ASN A 366 -15.00 3.98 -11.54
N TYR A 367 -15.86 3.01 -11.19
CA TYR A 367 -17.16 3.29 -10.60
C TYR A 367 -17.06 3.64 -9.11
N THR A 368 -16.35 2.82 -8.33
CA THR A 368 -16.35 2.88 -6.86
C THR A 368 -15.38 3.93 -6.30
N LEU A 369 -14.28 4.20 -6.99
CA LEU A 369 -13.27 5.17 -6.57
C LEU A 369 -13.35 6.41 -7.48
N PRO A 370 -13.97 7.52 -7.06
CA PRO A 370 -14.16 8.70 -7.93
C PRO A 370 -12.91 9.59 -8.08
N TYR A 371 -11.76 9.16 -7.55
CA TYR A 371 -10.50 9.90 -7.54
C TYR A 371 -9.37 9.12 -8.23
N PRO A 372 -8.25 9.77 -8.60
CA PRO A 372 -7.05 9.09 -9.08
C PRO A 372 -6.48 8.18 -7.99
N HIS A 373 -6.17 6.94 -8.36
CA HIS A 373 -5.66 5.90 -7.44
C HIS A 373 -4.59 5.10 -8.19
N ASP A 374 -3.53 4.72 -7.50
CA ASP A 374 -2.42 3.90 -8.01
C ASP A 374 -2.86 2.50 -8.47
N GLU A 375 -3.77 1.82 -7.77
CA GLU A 375 -4.42 0.57 -8.23
C GLU A 375 -4.91 0.65 -9.69
N LYS A 376 -5.52 1.77 -10.06
CA LYS A 376 -5.96 1.96 -11.45
C LYS A 376 -4.78 2.07 -12.41
N VAL A 377 -3.70 2.74 -12.00
CA VAL A 377 -2.47 2.86 -12.81
C VAL A 377 -1.92 1.46 -13.08
N GLN A 378 -1.76 0.64 -12.03
CA GLN A 378 -1.24 -0.72 -12.13
C GLN A 378 -2.10 -1.60 -13.04
N HIS A 379 -3.43 -1.58 -12.88
CA HIS A 379 -4.30 -2.39 -13.74
C HIS A 379 -4.38 -1.89 -15.20
N TYR A 380 -4.25 -0.58 -15.46
CA TYR A 380 -4.11 -0.10 -16.84
C TYR A 380 -2.79 -0.53 -17.47
N ASP A 381 -1.70 -0.54 -16.70
CA ASP A 381 -0.40 -1.05 -17.13
C ASP A 381 -0.48 -2.54 -17.48
N HIS A 382 -0.96 -3.38 -16.56
CA HIS A 382 -1.13 -4.81 -16.79
C HIS A 382 -2.07 -5.11 -17.97
N LEU A 383 -3.16 -4.34 -18.09
CA LEU A 383 -4.05 -4.44 -19.26
C LEU A 383 -3.28 -4.13 -20.55
N ALA A 384 -2.48 -3.06 -20.59
CA ALA A 384 -1.72 -2.69 -21.78
C ALA A 384 -0.75 -3.80 -22.21
N GLN A 385 -0.01 -4.36 -21.25
CA GLN A 385 0.91 -5.48 -21.48
C GLN A 385 0.18 -6.71 -22.04
N THR A 386 -0.95 -7.08 -21.42
CA THR A 386 -1.79 -8.19 -21.86
C THR A 386 -2.35 -7.97 -23.27
N LEU A 387 -2.75 -6.72 -23.59
CA LEU A 387 -3.26 -6.35 -24.90
C LEU A 387 -2.19 -6.44 -26.00
N ILE A 388 -0.94 -6.13 -25.69
CA ILE A 388 0.19 -6.35 -26.60
C ILE A 388 0.33 -7.84 -26.92
N SER A 389 0.30 -8.70 -25.90
CA SER A 389 0.47 -10.15 -26.07
C SER A 389 -0.61 -10.77 -26.96
N ILE A 390 -1.86 -10.28 -26.91
CA ILE A 390 -2.95 -10.74 -27.78
C ILE A 390 -3.02 -10.00 -29.13
N GLY A 391 -2.14 -9.03 -29.37
CA GLY A 391 -2.04 -8.27 -30.62
C GLY A 391 -3.00 -7.08 -30.76
N ASP A 392 -3.67 -6.65 -29.68
CA ASP A 392 -4.51 -5.45 -29.66
C ASP A 392 -3.70 -4.20 -29.29
N ILE A 393 -2.84 -3.76 -30.23
CA ILE A 393 -1.91 -2.64 -30.00
C ILE A 393 -2.65 -1.30 -29.84
N ALA A 394 -3.82 -1.15 -30.47
CA ALA A 394 -4.64 0.05 -30.31
C ALA A 394 -5.19 0.14 -28.88
N GLY A 395 -5.73 -0.96 -28.36
CA GLY A 395 -6.19 -1.02 -26.98
C GLY A 395 -5.04 -0.85 -25.97
N ALA A 396 -3.87 -1.45 -26.24
CA ALA A 396 -2.69 -1.29 -25.40
C ALA A 396 -2.26 0.19 -25.29
N LYS A 397 -2.26 0.90 -26.42
CA LYS A 397 -1.96 2.33 -26.44
C LYS A 397 -2.95 3.13 -25.60
N GLU A 398 -4.26 2.89 -25.76
CA GLU A 398 -5.29 3.57 -24.96
C GLU A 398 -5.10 3.29 -23.46
N ALA A 399 -4.76 2.06 -23.09
CA ALA A 399 -4.48 1.69 -21.71
C ALA A 399 -3.23 2.42 -21.16
N TYR A 400 -2.14 2.54 -21.93
CA TYR A 400 -0.99 3.35 -21.53
C TYR A 400 -1.27 4.85 -21.45
N GLU A 401 -2.13 5.39 -22.32
CA GLU A 401 -2.58 6.79 -22.21
C GLU A 401 -3.33 7.03 -20.88
N HIS A 402 -4.15 6.07 -20.45
CA HIS A 402 -4.81 6.10 -19.15
C HIS A 402 -3.85 5.95 -17.98
N ALA A 403 -2.93 4.98 -18.04
CA ALA A 403 -1.90 4.77 -17.02
C ALA A 403 -1.03 6.03 -16.84
N TYR A 404 -0.58 6.65 -17.93
CA TYR A 404 0.19 7.89 -17.89
C TYR A 404 -0.60 9.04 -17.26
N ALA A 405 -1.85 9.25 -17.69
CA ALA A 405 -2.67 10.33 -17.18
C ALA A 405 -2.93 10.21 -15.67
N LEU A 406 -3.18 9.00 -15.19
CA LEU A 406 -3.39 8.72 -13.77
C LEU A 406 -2.08 8.77 -12.96
N SER A 407 -0.99 8.19 -13.47
CA SER A 407 0.32 8.25 -12.82
C SER A 407 0.80 9.69 -12.64
N CYS A 408 0.56 10.57 -13.62
CA CYS A 408 0.85 12.01 -13.48
C CYS A 408 0.07 12.66 -12.33
N LEU A 409 -1.13 12.18 -12.03
CA LEU A 409 -1.95 12.69 -10.92
C LEU A 409 -1.55 12.07 -9.57
N CYS A 410 -1.20 10.77 -9.54
CA CYS A 410 -0.87 10.03 -8.33
C CYS A 410 0.58 10.22 -7.86
N SER A 411 1.53 10.33 -8.78
CA SER A 411 2.98 10.35 -8.47
C SER A 411 3.65 11.63 -8.94
N GLY A 412 3.04 12.32 -9.91
CA GLY A 412 3.58 13.52 -10.52
C GLY A 412 4.35 13.21 -11.81
N LYS A 413 4.26 14.12 -12.78
CA LYS A 413 4.80 13.94 -14.15
C LYS A 413 6.31 13.63 -14.26
N ASP A 414 7.09 13.98 -13.24
CA ASP A 414 8.55 13.86 -13.24
C ASP A 414 9.00 12.57 -12.52
N TYR A 415 8.05 11.76 -12.03
CA TYR A 415 8.25 10.44 -11.45
C TYR A 415 8.69 9.43 -12.53
N ASP A 416 9.54 8.47 -12.19
CA ASP A 416 10.20 7.60 -13.19
C ASP A 416 9.19 6.73 -13.95
N GLU A 417 8.16 6.22 -13.27
CA GLU A 417 7.10 5.41 -13.85
C GLU A 417 6.14 6.27 -14.67
N SER A 418 5.87 7.52 -14.26
CA SER A 418 5.16 8.48 -15.10
C SER A 418 5.91 8.72 -16.41
N LEU A 419 7.24 8.85 -16.36
CA LEU A 419 8.07 9.00 -17.56
C LEU A 419 8.14 7.70 -18.38
N LEU A 420 8.08 6.53 -17.75
CA LEU A 420 7.96 5.23 -18.43
C LEU A 420 6.65 5.17 -19.23
N TYR A 421 5.51 5.43 -18.58
CA TYR A 421 4.21 5.43 -19.25
C TYR A 421 4.13 6.50 -20.35
N GLU A 422 4.79 7.65 -20.17
CA GLU A 422 4.89 8.67 -21.23
C GLU A 422 5.56 8.12 -22.49
N ARG A 423 6.63 7.31 -22.33
CA ARG A 423 7.31 6.66 -23.45
C ARG A 423 6.43 5.56 -24.05
N LEU A 424 5.85 4.70 -23.22
CA LEU A 424 5.01 3.57 -23.66
C LEU A 424 3.74 4.03 -24.42
N MET A 425 3.12 5.15 -24.05
CA MET A 425 1.97 5.67 -24.80
C MET A 425 2.38 6.33 -26.14
N LYS A 426 3.59 6.90 -26.23
CA LYS A 426 4.11 7.55 -27.45
C LYS A 426 4.58 6.51 -28.47
N ASP A 427 5.35 5.55 -27.98
CA ASP A 427 6.02 4.50 -28.74
C ASP A 427 5.58 3.13 -28.19
N THR A 428 4.28 2.82 -28.33
CA THR A 428 3.69 1.58 -27.82
C THR A 428 4.32 0.34 -28.46
N PRO A 429 4.86 -0.60 -27.66
CA PRO A 429 5.39 -1.86 -28.17
C PRO A 429 4.34 -2.63 -28.99
N THR A 430 4.80 -3.34 -30.02
CA THR A 430 3.91 -4.08 -30.93
C THR A 430 3.94 -5.59 -30.72
N ASN A 431 4.81 -6.08 -29.83
CA ASN A 431 4.99 -7.48 -29.48
C ASN A 431 5.67 -7.61 -28.10
N LYS A 432 5.70 -8.84 -27.56
CA LYS A 432 6.23 -9.15 -26.23
C LYS A 432 7.72 -8.80 -26.09
N ASP A 433 8.54 -9.04 -27.10
CA ASP A 433 9.98 -8.75 -27.05
C ASP A 433 10.24 -7.24 -26.95
N GLU A 434 9.58 -6.44 -27.78
CA GLU A 434 9.63 -4.97 -27.69
C GLU A 434 9.14 -4.45 -26.35
N MET A 435 8.12 -5.10 -25.77
CA MET A 435 7.60 -4.77 -24.45
C MET A 435 8.65 -5.05 -23.37
N LEU A 436 9.21 -6.26 -23.31
CA LEU A 436 10.25 -6.61 -22.33
C LEU A 436 11.43 -5.62 -22.37
N ILE A 437 11.90 -5.28 -23.58
CA ILE A 437 12.96 -4.27 -23.77
C ILE A 437 12.54 -2.89 -23.22
N ALA A 438 11.29 -2.48 -23.43
CA ALA A 438 10.81 -1.18 -22.97
C ALA A 438 10.77 -1.06 -21.43
N TYR A 439 10.54 -2.17 -20.73
CA TYR A 439 10.62 -2.27 -19.26
C TYR A 439 12.04 -2.57 -18.76
N GLY A 440 13.03 -2.68 -19.66
CA GLY A 440 14.42 -2.95 -19.29
C GLY A 440 14.71 -4.40 -18.91
N LEU A 441 13.84 -5.34 -19.29
CA LEU A 441 14.00 -6.77 -19.06
C LEU A 441 14.83 -7.41 -20.19
N ASP A 442 15.69 -8.38 -19.84
CA ASP A 442 16.56 -9.08 -20.78
C ASP A 442 15.80 -10.19 -21.54
N VAL A 443 15.70 -10.04 -22.86
CA VAL A 443 15.00 -10.99 -23.74
C VAL A 443 15.70 -12.34 -23.78
N ASP A 444 17.03 -12.38 -23.59
CA ASP A 444 17.82 -13.62 -23.62
C ASP A 444 17.70 -14.44 -22.32
N ALA A 445 17.22 -13.84 -21.22
CA ALA A 445 16.96 -14.54 -19.95
C ALA A 445 15.65 -15.33 -19.99
N VAL A 446 14.59 -14.76 -20.58
CA VAL A 446 13.23 -15.36 -20.62
C VAL A 446 13.15 -16.56 -21.59
N HIS A 447 13.96 -16.58 -22.65
CA HIS A 447 13.98 -17.68 -23.62
C HIS A 447 14.79 -18.92 -23.18
N ASN A 448 15.50 -18.87 -22.04
CA ASN A 448 16.27 -20.02 -21.54
C ASN A 448 15.46 -20.97 -20.65
N ASP A 449 14.28 -20.58 -20.16
CA ASP A 449 13.36 -21.47 -19.43
C ASP A 449 12.51 -22.35 -20.37
N ASP A 450 12.53 -22.07 -21.67
CA ASP A 450 11.87 -22.86 -22.73
C ASP A 450 12.82 -23.84 -23.46
N ALA A 451 14.03 -24.07 -22.92
CA ALA A 451 14.93 -25.10 -23.45
C ALA A 451 14.66 -26.47 -22.77
N PRO A 452 14.47 -27.55 -23.55
CA PRO A 452 13.79 -28.79 -23.12
C PRO A 452 14.51 -29.64 -22.07
#